data_AF-A0A6G2U784-F1
#
_entry.id   AF-A0A6G2U784-F1
#
_cell.length_a   1.000
_cell.length_b   1.000
_cell.length_c   1.000
_cell.angle_alpha   90.00
_cell.angle_beta   90.00
_cell.angle_gamma   90.00
#
_symmetry.space_group_name_H-M   'P 1'
#
loop_
_entity.id
_entity.type
_entity.pdbx_description
1 polymer ?
#
loop_
_entity_poly.entity_id
_entity_poly.type
_entity_poly.pdbx_seq_one_letter_code
_entity_poly.pdbx_strand_id
1 'polypeptide(L)'
;MTTMNPGIDAAGVEKQLIAFLAERTGAEPAPEQDLFDAGLVSSMFAMQLVVHLEDEYDIEIVGPELSMDNFRSVRAMSALVLRLRDSEGEGESDREI
;
A
#
# COMPACT_ATOMS: atom_id res chain seq x y z
N MET A 1 21.96 14.09 8.06
CA MET A 1 20.69 14.49 8.69
C MET A 1 19.95 13.20 9.04
N THR A 2 19.75 12.97 10.32
CA THR A 2 19.11 11.78 10.90
C THR A 2 17.60 11.81 10.66
N THR A 3 17.04 10.68 10.26
CA THR A 3 15.79 10.08 10.79
C THR A 3 15.73 8.66 10.24
N MET A 4 16.23 7.67 10.99
CA MET A 4 15.40 6.80 11.83
C MET A 4 14.36 6.13 10.95
N ASN A 5 14.71 4.97 10.37
CA ASN A 5 13.76 4.09 9.71
C ASN A 5 12.88 3.50 10.84
N PRO A 6 11.69 4.06 11.12
CA PRO A 6 10.81 3.41 12.07
C PRO A 6 10.36 2.14 11.37
N GLY A 7 10.39 0.99 12.05
CA GLY A 7 9.87 -0.24 11.47
C GLY A 7 8.49 0.05 10.87
N ILE A 8 8.33 -0.21 9.58
CA ILE A 8 7.11 0.12 8.83
C ILE A 8 5.94 -0.52 9.58
N ASP A 9 5.14 0.30 10.23
CA ASP A 9 3.96 -0.06 10.97
C ASP A 9 2.71 0.42 10.22
N ALA A 10 1.54 -0.15 10.54
CA ALA A 10 0.31 0.18 9.83
C ALA A 10 0.02 1.70 9.85
N ALA A 11 0.28 2.37 10.97
CA ALA A 11 0.08 3.81 11.09
C ALA A 11 1.04 4.63 10.21
N GLY A 12 2.30 4.17 10.06
CA GLY A 12 3.28 4.76 9.15
C GLY A 12 2.83 4.66 7.69
N VAL A 13 2.44 3.46 7.25
CA VAL A 13 1.94 3.20 5.89
C VAL A 13 0.68 4.02 5.60
N GLU A 14 -0.27 4.04 6.55
CA GLU A 14 -1.51 4.83 6.41
C GLU A 14 -1.22 6.31 6.20
N LYS A 15 -0.30 6.88 6.99
CA LYS A 15 0.06 8.29 6.89
C LYS A 15 0.69 8.61 5.53
N GLN A 16 1.55 7.74 5.01
CA GLN A 16 2.14 7.93 3.68
C GLN A 16 1.11 7.83 2.57
N LEU A 17 0.23 6.83 2.62
CA LEU A 17 -0.87 6.67 1.67
C LEU A 17 -1.81 7.87 1.68
N ILE A 18 -2.19 8.38 2.86
CA ILE A 18 -3.04 9.58 2.99
C ILE A 18 -2.34 10.79 2.37
N ALA A 19 -1.05 10.99 2.65
CA ALA A 19 -0.30 12.11 2.07
C ALA A 19 -0.22 12.00 0.54
N PHE A 20 0.05 10.81 0.00
CA PHE A 20 0.08 10.54 -1.44
C PHE A 20 -1.29 10.79 -2.09
N LEU A 21 -2.36 10.31 -1.48
CA LEU A 21 -3.73 10.53 -1.95
C LEU A 21 -4.10 12.01 -1.89
N ALA A 22 -3.73 12.73 -0.84
CA ALA A 22 -3.98 14.16 -0.70
C ALA A 22 -3.22 14.98 -1.76
N GLU A 23 -1.99 14.62 -2.08
CA GLU A 23 -1.21 15.29 -3.11
C GLU A 23 -1.79 15.05 -4.52
N ARG A 24 -2.29 13.84 -4.80
CA ARG A 24 -2.83 13.47 -6.11
C ARG A 24 -4.28 13.90 -6.33
N THR A 25 -5.12 13.79 -5.30
CA THR A 25 -6.58 14.03 -5.37
C THR A 25 -6.99 15.39 -4.81
N GLY A 26 -6.13 16.02 -4.02
CA GLY A 26 -6.45 17.26 -3.29
C GLY A 26 -7.35 17.04 -2.07
N ALA A 27 -7.62 15.80 -1.68
CA ALA A 27 -8.47 15.45 -0.53
C ALA A 27 -7.74 14.50 0.42
N GLU A 28 -7.93 14.70 1.72
CA GLU A 28 -7.40 13.83 2.78
C GLU A 28 -8.47 12.81 3.22
N PRO A 29 -8.49 11.58 2.68
CA PRO A 29 -9.44 10.57 3.10
C PRO A 29 -9.14 10.04 4.51
N ALA A 30 -10.18 9.62 5.21
CA ALA A 30 -10.03 8.89 6.47
C ALA A 30 -9.49 7.47 6.22
N PRO A 31 -8.79 6.85 7.18
CA PRO A 31 -8.18 5.53 6.99
C PRO A 31 -9.19 4.42 6.66
N GLU A 32 -10.42 4.53 7.18
CA GLU A 32 -11.51 3.57 6.95
C GLU A 32 -12.47 4.01 5.83
N GLN A 33 -12.19 5.16 5.19
CA GLN A 33 -13.03 5.68 4.13
C GLN A 33 -12.91 4.82 2.86
N ASP A 34 -14.05 4.58 2.23
CA ASP A 34 -14.10 3.96 0.92
C ASP A 34 -13.64 4.96 -0.16
N LEU A 35 -12.45 4.72 -0.71
CA LEU A 35 -11.82 5.59 -1.68
C LEU A 35 -12.49 5.50 -3.06
N PHE A 36 -13.08 4.35 -3.40
CA PHE A 36 -13.78 4.17 -4.66
C PHE A 36 -15.16 4.81 -4.62
N ASP A 37 -15.89 4.62 -3.52
CA ASP A 37 -17.20 5.24 -3.32
C ASP A 37 -17.09 6.76 -3.18
N ALA A 38 -16.02 7.25 -2.53
CA ALA A 38 -15.70 8.67 -2.49
C ALA A 38 -15.22 9.25 -3.83
N GLY A 39 -14.99 8.41 -4.85
CA GLY A 39 -14.49 8.84 -6.16
C GLY A 39 -13.03 9.34 -6.15
N LEU A 40 -12.28 9.03 -5.09
CA LEU A 40 -10.86 9.40 -4.95
C LEU A 40 -9.95 8.44 -5.71
N VAL A 41 -10.37 7.18 -5.86
CA VAL A 41 -9.65 6.16 -6.61
C VAL A 41 -10.46 5.70 -7.81
N SER A 42 -9.83 5.71 -8.98
CA SER A 42 -10.35 5.15 -10.23
C SER A 42 -9.63 3.86 -10.58
N SER A 43 -10.17 3.05 -11.50
CA SER A 43 -9.52 1.80 -11.94
C SER A 43 -8.11 2.02 -12.50
N MET A 44 -7.87 3.13 -13.20
CA MET A 44 -6.52 3.46 -13.70
C MET A 44 -5.59 3.86 -12.55
N PHE A 45 -6.10 4.64 -11.60
CA PHE A 45 -5.31 5.08 -10.46
C PHE A 45 -4.98 3.93 -9.51
N ALA A 46 -5.88 2.96 -9.34
CA ALA A 46 -5.64 1.75 -8.56
C ALA A 46 -4.42 0.98 -9.09
N MET A 47 -4.28 0.81 -10.41
CA MET A 47 -3.09 0.17 -10.99
C MET A 47 -1.81 0.96 -10.74
N GLN A 48 -1.86 2.30 -10.77
CA GLN A 48 -0.70 3.12 -10.40
C GLN A 48 -0.36 2.98 -8.91
N LEU A 49 -1.39 2.85 -8.07
CA LEU A 49 -1.23 2.67 -6.65
C LEU A 49 -0.56 1.34 -6.33
N VAL A 50 -0.95 0.27 -7.02
CA VAL A 50 -0.29 -1.05 -6.92
C VAL A 50 1.20 -0.92 -7.21
N VAL A 51 1.57 -0.39 -8.39
CA VAL A 51 2.98 -0.24 -8.77
C VAL A 51 3.76 0.64 -7.78
N HIS A 52 3.14 1.70 -7.26
CA HIS A 52 3.78 2.56 -6.26
C HIS A 52 4.00 1.82 -4.93
N LEU A 53 3.03 1.01 -4.49
CA LEU A 53 3.16 0.20 -3.28
C LEU A 53 4.24 -0.88 -3.44
N GLU A 54 4.30 -1.54 -4.59
CA GLU A 54 5.32 -2.54 -4.91
C GLU A 54 6.72 -1.92 -4.86
N ASP A 55 6.92 -0.75 -5.49
CA ASP A 55 8.21 -0.05 -5.56
C ASP A 55 8.63 0.57 -4.21
N GLU A 56 7.70 1.18 -3.46
CA GLU A 56 8.01 1.86 -2.19
C GLU A 56 8.27 0.87 -1.05
N TYR A 57 7.55 -0.26 -1.03
CA TYR A 57 7.59 -1.22 0.07
C TYR A 57 8.31 -2.52 -0.25
N ASP A 58 8.81 -2.67 -1.48
CA ASP A 58 9.50 -3.87 -1.99
C ASP A 58 8.64 -5.13 -1.79
N ILE A 59 7.41 -5.09 -2.30
CA ILE A 59 6.41 -6.16 -2.22
C ILE A 59 5.88 -6.54 -3.60
N GLU A 60 5.35 -7.75 -3.74
CA GLU A 60 4.62 -8.19 -4.94
C GLU A 60 3.12 -8.30 -4.64
N ILE A 61 2.27 -7.61 -5.41
CA ILE A 61 0.81 -7.62 -5.27
C ILE A 61 0.21 -8.34 -6.47
N VAL A 62 -0.12 -9.63 -6.31
CA VAL A 62 -0.64 -10.47 -7.39
C VAL A 62 -1.89 -11.26 -6.99
N GLY A 63 -2.59 -11.80 -7.97
CA GLY A 63 -3.69 -12.75 -7.76
C GLY A 63 -4.77 -12.27 -6.77
N PRO A 64 -4.93 -12.91 -5.60
CA PRO A 64 -5.94 -12.52 -4.61
C PRO A 64 -5.67 -11.17 -3.93
N GLU A 65 -4.43 -10.70 -3.93
CA GLU A 65 -4.06 -9.40 -3.35
C GLU A 65 -4.60 -8.23 -4.18
N LEU A 66 -4.80 -8.42 -5.49
CA LEU A 66 -5.41 -7.45 -6.39
C LEU A 66 -6.92 -7.25 -6.16
N SER A 67 -7.51 -7.90 -5.16
CA SER A 67 -8.91 -7.69 -4.80
C SER A 67 -9.18 -6.24 -4.43
N MET A 68 -10.28 -5.69 -4.98
CA MET A 68 -10.74 -4.33 -4.68
C MET A 68 -10.88 -4.08 -3.17
N ASP A 69 -11.25 -5.10 -2.39
CA ASP A 69 -11.36 -5.01 -0.93
C ASP A 69 -10.05 -4.54 -0.27
N ASN A 70 -8.89 -4.92 -0.81
CA ASN A 70 -7.59 -4.53 -0.29
C ASN A 70 -7.23 -3.08 -0.63
N PHE A 71 -7.78 -2.51 -1.70
CA PHE A 71 -7.56 -1.12 -2.14
C PHE A 71 -8.67 -0.18 -1.74
N ARG A 72 -9.74 -0.71 -1.12
CA ARG A 72 -10.96 0.02 -0.82
C ARG A 72 -10.73 1.17 0.15
N SER A 73 -9.80 1.01 1.08
CA SER A 73 -9.48 1.99 2.12
C SER A 73 -7.99 1.98 2.43
N VAL A 74 -7.48 3.08 2.99
CA VAL A 74 -6.07 3.20 3.38
C VAL A 74 -5.69 2.16 4.42
N ARG A 75 -6.60 1.85 5.34
CA ARG A 75 -6.43 0.80 6.36
C ARG A 75 -6.31 -0.60 5.76
N ALA A 76 -7.06 -0.89 4.68
CA ALA A 76 -6.95 -2.17 3.99
C ALA A 76 -5.60 -2.30 3.27
N MET A 77 -5.15 -1.22 2.64
CA MET A 77 -3.86 -1.17 1.94
C MET A 77 -2.69 -1.28 2.90
N SER A 78 -2.73 -0.59 4.04
CA SER A 78 -1.69 -0.73 5.07
C SER A 78 -1.60 -2.16 5.61
N ALA A 79 -2.75 -2.79 5.90
CA ALA A 79 -2.80 -4.18 6.32
C ALA A 79 -2.24 -5.14 5.25
N LEU A 80 -2.54 -4.90 3.97
CA LEU A 80 -2.00 -5.67 2.85
C LEU A 80 -0.47 -5.57 2.79
N VAL A 81 0.07 -4.34 2.82
CA VAL A 81 1.51 -4.09 2.79
C VAL A 81 2.21 -4.80 3.95
N LEU A 82 1.71 -4.65 5.17
CA LEU A 82 2.30 -5.31 6.33
C LEU A 82 2.29 -6.84 6.19
N ARG A 83 1.19 -7.41 5.68
CA ARG A 83 1.07 -8.87 5.48
C ARG A 83 2.03 -9.39 4.42
N LEU A 84 2.16 -8.67 3.30
CA LEU A 84 3.07 -9.05 2.22
C LEU A 84 4.52 -8.96 2.67
N ARG A 85 4.91 -7.86 3.34
CA ARG A 85 6.28 -7.72 3.86
C ARG A 85 6.66 -8.78 4.90
N ASP A 86 5.71 -9.27 5.67
CA ASP A 86 5.93 -10.38 6.61
C ASP A 86 6.07 -11.74 5.88
N SER A 87 5.39 -11.89 4.73
CA SER A 87 5.43 -13.12 3.91
C SER A 87 6.63 -13.19 2.96
N GLU A 88 7.09 -12.06 2.42
CA GLU A 88 8.24 -11.99 1.49
C GLU A 88 9.59 -12.29 2.20
N GLY A 89 9.60 -12.35 3.53
CA GLY A 89 10.75 -12.81 4.31
C GLY A 89 11.07 -14.31 4.20
N GLU A 90 10.22 -15.10 3.53
CA GLU A 90 10.42 -16.56 3.34
C GLU A 90 10.81 -16.97 1.90
N GLY A 91 11.01 -16.00 0.98
CA GLY A 91 11.19 -16.27 -0.46
C GLY A 91 12.62 -16.37 -1.00
N GLU A 92 13.66 -15.96 -0.26
CA GLU A 92 15.05 -16.02 -0.72
C GLU A 92 15.82 -17.19 -0.09
N SER A 93 15.52 -18.42 -0.52
CA SER A 93 16.37 -19.59 -0.29
C SER A 93 16.24 -20.61 -1.41
N ASP A 94 16.32 -20.21 -2.68
CA ASP A 94 16.80 -21.10 -3.74
C ASP A 94 17.09 -20.33 -5.03
N ARG A 95 18.37 -20.10 -5.34
CA ARG A 95 19.03 -20.41 -6.63
C ARG A 95 20.46 -19.87 -6.66
N GLU A 96 21.32 -20.62 -5.99
CA GLU A 96 22.70 -20.83 -6.42
C GLU A 96 22.65 -21.84 -7.58
N ILE A 97 23.09 -21.46 -8.79
CA ILE A 97 23.99 -22.25 -9.66
C ILE A 97 24.70 -21.33 -10.66
#